data_AF-A0A534GSY3-F1
#
_entry.id   AF-A0A534GSY3-F1
#
_cell.length_a   1.000
_cell.length_b   1.000
_cell.length_c   1.000
_cell.angle_alpha   90.00
_cell.angle_beta   90.00
_cell.angle_gamma   90.00
#
_symmetry.space_group_name_H-M   'P 1'
#
loop_
_entity.id
_entity.type
_entity.pdbx_description
1 polymer ?
#
loop_
_entity_poly.entity_id
_entity_poly.type
_entity_poly.pdbx_seq_one_letter_code
_entity_poly.pdbx_strand_id
1 'polypeptide(L)'
;MSAVLLAVFNEYDVADRVRTKLVGDGFPTDRVELTASCEPGRAGLHPAPSPRGKFVQYFRTLLCEEDERPFVEALAERIEGGAAAIAVHPRGMIETARAAEILETEGALEVVGHDLENQTFEHAASRGEGYWVRHFMLDNPTGADCIYCRLFPLQQHEH
;
A
#
# COMPACT_ATOMS: atom_id res chain seq x y z
N MET A 1 -16.16 8.54 3.55
CA MET A 1 -15.24 7.44 3.18
C MET A 1 -14.11 7.44 4.20
N SER A 2 -13.51 6.28 4.47
CA SER A 2 -12.50 6.17 5.54
C SER A 2 -11.13 6.28 4.94
N ALA A 3 -10.28 7.09 5.55
CA ALA A 3 -8.87 7.14 5.19
C ALA A 3 -8.20 5.78 5.37
N VAL A 4 -7.26 5.49 4.48
CA VAL A 4 -6.46 4.27 4.50
C VAL A 4 -5.01 4.57 4.11
N LEU A 5 -4.08 3.96 4.85
CA LEU A 5 -2.69 3.80 4.45
C LEU A 5 -2.48 2.36 4.03
N LEU A 6 -2.06 2.14 2.79
CA LEU A 6 -1.81 0.84 2.21
C LEU A 6 -0.31 0.67 1.98
N ALA A 7 0.30 -0.29 2.67
CA ALA A 7 1.71 -0.63 2.50
C ALA A 7 1.89 -1.97 1.82
N VAL A 8 2.90 -2.10 0.96
CA VAL A 8 3.24 -3.33 0.23
C VAL A 8 4.61 -3.84 0.68
N PHE A 9 4.71 -5.14 0.93
CA PHE A 9 5.92 -5.84 1.34
C PHE A 9 6.20 -7.01 0.39
N ASN A 10 7.48 -7.29 0.14
CA ASN A 10 7.89 -8.43 -0.69
C ASN A 10 7.58 -9.78 -0.02
N GLU A 11 7.62 -9.82 1.31
CA GLU A 11 7.54 -11.06 2.09
C GLU A 11 6.44 -10.96 3.15
N TYR A 12 5.63 -12.01 3.25
CA TYR A 12 4.59 -12.13 4.27
C TYR A 12 5.12 -12.01 5.69
N ASP A 13 6.26 -12.64 5.99
CA ASP A 13 6.82 -12.66 7.36
C ASP A 13 7.21 -11.25 7.84
N VAL A 14 7.63 -10.37 6.93
CA VAL A 14 7.90 -8.96 7.25
C VAL A 14 6.59 -8.26 7.58
N ALA A 15 5.59 -8.40 6.71
CA ALA A 15 4.28 -7.76 6.90
C ALA A 15 3.58 -8.23 8.19
N ASP A 16 3.68 -9.51 8.56
CA ASP A 16 3.10 -10.02 9.80
C ASP A 16 3.76 -9.42 11.06
N ARG A 17 5.09 -9.26 11.05
CA ARG A 17 5.81 -8.56 12.12
C ARG A 17 5.38 -7.10 12.22
N VAL A 18 5.20 -6.43 11.08
CA VAL A 18 4.74 -5.04 11.05
C VAL A 18 3.31 -4.90 11.54
N ARG A 19 2.40 -5.80 11.16
CA ARG A 19 1.05 -5.88 11.73
C ARG A 19 1.10 -5.97 13.25
N THR A 20 1.92 -6.86 13.78
CA THR A 20 2.10 -7.03 15.23
C THR A 20 2.65 -5.77 15.88
N LYS A 21 3.61 -5.09 15.23
CA LYS A 21 4.20 -3.84 15.72
C LYS A 21 3.17 -2.70 15.75
N LEU A 22 2.36 -2.54 14.69
CA LEU A 22 1.27 -1.57 14.65
C LEU A 22 0.28 -1.81 15.80
N VAL A 23 -0.14 -3.05 16.02
CA VAL A 23 -1.04 -3.39 17.13
C VAL A 23 -0.38 -3.11 18.49
N GLY A 24 0.91 -3.45 18.64
CA GLY A 24 1.69 -3.14 19.85
C GLY A 24 1.88 -1.66 20.10
N ASP A 25 1.89 -0.83 19.05
CA ASP A 25 1.96 0.63 19.13
C ASP A 25 0.60 1.29 19.46
N GLY A 26 -0.47 0.50 19.51
CA GLY A 26 -1.80 0.93 19.95
C GLY A 26 -2.86 0.99 18.84
N PHE A 27 -2.53 0.57 17.62
CA PHE A 27 -3.52 0.50 16.53
C PHE A 27 -4.51 -0.65 16.78
N PRO A 28 -5.83 -0.42 16.74
CA PRO A 28 -6.82 -1.48 16.93
C PRO A 28 -6.70 -2.58 15.86
N THR A 29 -6.82 -3.85 16.28
CA THR A 29 -6.67 -5.02 15.39
C THR A 29 -7.74 -5.08 14.30
N ASP A 30 -8.89 -4.43 14.49
CA ASP A 30 -9.96 -4.33 13.50
C ASP A 30 -9.68 -3.28 12.41
N ARG A 31 -8.62 -2.47 12.58
CA ARG A 31 -8.21 -1.37 11.70
C ARG A 31 -6.86 -1.60 11.02
N VAL A 32 -6.21 -2.73 11.30
CA VAL A 32 -4.98 -3.16 10.64
C VAL A 32 -5.26 -4.48 9.96
N GLU A 33 -5.27 -4.46 8.63
CA GLU A 33 -5.65 -5.62 7.81
C GLU A 33 -4.44 -6.09 7.01
N LEU A 34 -4.04 -7.34 7.21
CA LEU A 34 -3.00 -8.00 6.42
C LEU A 34 -3.65 -8.84 5.33
N THR A 35 -3.14 -8.73 4.11
CA THR A 35 -3.57 -9.52 2.95
C THR A 35 -2.34 -10.10 2.27
N ALA A 36 -2.29 -11.44 2.17
CA ALA A 36 -1.27 -12.18 1.44
C ALA A 36 -1.90 -13.40 0.75
N SER A 37 -1.17 -14.05 -0.16
CA SER A 37 -1.65 -15.29 -0.80
C SER A 37 -1.89 -16.43 0.20
N CYS A 38 -1.03 -16.56 1.21
CA CYS A 38 -1.14 -17.55 2.29
C CYS A 38 -2.15 -17.17 3.38
N GLU A 39 -2.39 -15.86 3.59
CA GLU A 39 -3.39 -15.33 4.52
C GLU A 39 -4.24 -14.27 3.79
N PRO A 40 -5.29 -14.68 3.05
CA PRO A 40 -6.12 -13.75 2.27
C PRO A 40 -6.91 -12.74 3.12
N GLY A 41 -6.96 -12.91 4.44
CA GLY A 41 -7.64 -12.00 5.36
C GLY A 41 -9.07 -11.67 4.95
N ARG A 42 -9.43 -10.39 5.03
CA ARG A 42 -10.75 -9.88 4.58
C ARG A 42 -10.94 -10.02 3.08
N ALA A 43 -9.86 -9.92 2.30
CA ALA A 43 -9.95 -10.02 0.85
C ALA A 43 -10.48 -11.39 0.39
N GLY A 44 -10.19 -12.46 1.13
CA GLY A 44 -10.72 -13.81 0.84
C GLY A 44 -12.25 -13.96 0.91
N LEU A 45 -12.94 -13.01 1.55
CA LEU A 45 -14.40 -12.99 1.72
C LEU A 45 -15.14 -12.40 0.52
N HIS A 46 -14.44 -11.75 -0.42
CA HIS A 46 -15.07 -11.11 -1.57
C HIS A 46 -15.58 -12.14 -2.60
N PRO A 47 -16.71 -11.85 -3.28
CA PRO A 47 -17.32 -12.75 -4.26
C PRO A 47 -16.60 -12.67 -5.61
N ALA A 48 -15.53 -13.46 -5.78
CA ALA A 48 -14.87 -13.66 -7.06
C ALA A 48 -14.44 -15.14 -7.25
N PRO A 49 -14.39 -15.62 -8.51
CA PRO A 49 -14.06 -17.01 -8.81
C PRO A 49 -12.58 -17.35 -8.63
N SER A 50 -11.68 -16.36 -8.74
CA SER A 50 -10.23 -16.53 -8.58
C SER A 50 -9.70 -15.76 -7.36
N PRO A 51 -8.63 -16.24 -6.70
CA PRO A 51 -7.97 -15.51 -5.60
C PRO A 51 -7.61 -14.07 -5.99
N ARG A 52 -6.97 -13.88 -7.15
CA ARG A 52 -6.66 -12.56 -7.69
C ARG A 52 -7.91 -11.68 -7.84
N GLY A 53 -9.01 -12.23 -8.36
CA GLY A 53 -10.27 -11.49 -8.49
C GLY A 53 -10.83 -11.01 -7.15
N LYS A 54 -10.63 -11.79 -6.08
CA LYS A 54 -11.03 -11.41 -4.73
C LYS A 54 -10.17 -10.27 -4.19
N PHE A 55 -8.86 -10.33 -4.40
CA PHE A 55 -7.94 -9.25 -4.04
C PHE A 55 -8.30 -7.95 -4.77
N VAL A 56 -8.53 -8.00 -6.08
CA VAL A 56 -8.97 -6.84 -6.86
C VAL A 56 -10.24 -6.24 -6.27
N GLN A 57 -11.27 -7.06 -6.02
CA GLN A 57 -12.53 -6.56 -5.45
C GLN A 57 -12.34 -5.91 -4.08
N TYR A 58 -11.51 -6.50 -3.22
CA TYR A 58 -11.21 -5.94 -1.90
C TYR A 58 -10.48 -4.61 -1.99
N PHE A 59 -9.37 -4.53 -2.73
CA PHE A 59 -8.62 -3.27 -2.84
C PHE A 59 -9.42 -2.19 -3.57
N ARG A 60 -10.37 -2.55 -4.45
CA ARG A 60 -11.33 -1.59 -5.01
C ARG A 60 -12.30 -0.99 -3.99
N THR A 61 -12.49 -1.63 -2.84
CA THR A 61 -13.25 -1.03 -1.73
C THR A 61 -12.41 -0.05 -0.90
N LEU A 62 -11.08 -0.16 -0.97
CA LEU A 62 -10.13 0.71 -0.27
C LEU A 62 -9.68 1.89 -1.15
N LEU A 63 -9.44 1.61 -2.43
CA LEU A 63 -8.98 2.52 -3.49
C LEU A 63 -10.06 2.57 -4.56
N CYS A 64 -11.02 3.49 -4.35
CA CYS A 64 -12.26 3.52 -5.12
C CYS A 64 -12.20 4.41 -6.37
N GLU A 65 -11.14 5.19 -6.57
CA GLU A 65 -11.05 6.06 -7.74
C GLU A 65 -10.71 5.27 -9.01
N GLU A 66 -11.16 5.76 -10.17
CA GLU A 66 -10.95 5.05 -11.44
C GLU A 66 -9.48 5.04 -11.89
N ASP A 67 -8.72 6.09 -11.57
CA ASP A 67 -7.29 6.19 -11.86
C ASP A 67 -6.42 5.27 -10.96
N GLU A 68 -6.95 4.80 -9.83
CA GLU A 68 -6.31 3.81 -8.95
C GLU A 68 -6.47 2.36 -9.45
N ARG A 69 -7.35 2.13 -10.44
CA ARG A 69 -7.61 0.79 -10.99
C ARG A 69 -6.37 0.04 -11.43
N PRO A 70 -5.44 0.64 -12.21
CA PRO A 70 -4.27 -0.08 -12.68
C PRO A 70 -3.35 -0.49 -11.53
N PHE A 71 -3.28 0.35 -10.49
CA PHE A 71 -2.54 0.04 -9.28
C PHE A 71 -3.14 -1.15 -8.53
N VAL A 72 -4.46 -1.17 -8.35
CA VAL A 72 -5.16 -2.30 -7.71
C VAL A 72 -4.94 -3.62 -8.46
N GLU A 73 -5.02 -3.60 -9.79
CA GLU A 73 -4.79 -4.80 -10.60
C GLU A 73 -3.34 -5.31 -10.52
N ALA A 74 -2.37 -4.40 -10.48
CA ALA A 74 -0.95 -4.73 -10.29
C ALA A 74 -0.67 -5.24 -8.87
N LEU A 75 -1.29 -4.65 -7.85
CA LEU A 75 -1.15 -5.08 -6.46
C LEU A 75 -1.68 -6.50 -6.26
N ALA A 76 -2.87 -6.80 -6.79
CA ALA A 76 -3.45 -8.13 -6.70
C ALA A 76 -2.56 -9.20 -7.36
N GLU A 77 -1.88 -8.85 -8.47
CA GLU A 77 -0.90 -9.72 -9.12
C GLU A 77 0.35 -9.94 -8.26
N ARG A 78 0.89 -8.88 -7.65
CA ARG A 78 2.04 -8.99 -6.74
C ARG A 78 1.72 -9.90 -5.54
N ILE A 79 0.53 -9.77 -4.96
CA ILE A 79 0.11 -10.60 -3.82
C ILE A 79 -0.07 -12.06 -4.23
N GLU A 80 -0.65 -12.31 -5.40
CA GLU A 80 -0.69 -13.66 -5.98
C GLU A 80 0.72 -14.22 -6.19
N GLY A 81 1.69 -13.37 -6.57
CA GLY A 81 3.11 -13.69 -6.70
C GLY A 81 3.89 -13.84 -5.38
N GLY A 82 3.27 -13.65 -4.21
CA GLY A 82 3.90 -13.86 -2.90
C GLY A 82 4.12 -12.59 -2.06
N ALA A 83 3.81 -11.41 -2.59
CA ALA A 83 3.83 -10.18 -1.81
C ALA A 83 2.72 -10.17 -0.75
N ALA A 84 2.85 -9.25 0.20
CA ALA A 84 1.84 -8.98 1.23
C ALA A 84 1.51 -7.50 1.29
N ALA A 85 0.29 -7.17 1.68
CA ALA A 85 -0.16 -5.80 1.86
C ALA A 85 -0.78 -5.58 3.24
N ILE A 86 -0.49 -4.45 3.87
CA ILE A 86 -1.12 -4.00 5.10
C ILE A 86 -1.97 -2.77 4.80
N ALA A 87 -3.26 -2.83 5.08
CA ALA A 87 -4.14 -1.66 5.10
C ALA A 87 -4.35 -1.21 6.56
N VAL A 88 -4.03 0.06 6.83
CA VAL A 88 -4.24 0.71 8.13
C VAL A 88 -5.32 1.77 7.99
N HIS A 89 -6.29 1.78 8.89
CA HIS A 89 -7.40 2.74 8.94
C HIS A 89 -7.24 3.73 10.12
N PRO A 90 -6.39 4.76 9.98
CA PRO A 90 -6.13 5.72 11.04
C PRO A 90 -7.35 6.59 11.38
N ARG A 91 -7.40 7.09 12.61
CA ARG A 91 -8.47 7.97 13.14
C ARG A 91 -8.23 9.45 12.89
N GLY A 92 -6.99 9.84 12.64
CA GLY A 92 -6.58 11.23 12.52
C GLY A 92 -5.12 11.35 12.09
N MET A 93 -4.65 12.60 12.02
CA MET A 93 -3.30 12.89 11.53
C MET A 93 -2.19 12.27 12.37
N ILE A 94 -2.36 12.19 13.69
CA ILE A 94 -1.36 11.60 14.59
C ILE A 94 -1.17 10.11 14.29
N GLU A 95 -2.28 9.36 14.21
CA GLU A 95 -2.23 7.93 13.84
C GLU A 95 -1.73 7.75 12.41
N THR A 96 -2.09 8.63 11.48
CA THR A 96 -1.62 8.59 10.09
C THR A 96 -0.10 8.74 10.02
N ALA A 97 0.45 9.78 10.66
CA ALA A 97 1.90 10.01 10.67
C ALA A 97 2.64 8.86 11.36
N ARG A 98 2.10 8.35 12.48
CA ARG A 98 2.71 7.24 13.21
C ARG A 98 2.69 5.93 12.42
N ALA A 99 1.57 5.63 11.76
CA ALA A 99 1.47 4.44 10.91
C ALA A 99 2.44 4.54 9.73
N ALA A 100 2.49 5.69 9.04
CA ALA A 100 3.42 5.92 7.95
C ALA A 100 4.88 5.71 8.40
N GLU A 101 5.28 6.30 9.53
CA GLU A 101 6.62 6.13 10.12
C GLU A 101 6.95 4.65 10.36
N ILE A 102 6.03 3.89 10.95
CA ILE A 102 6.23 2.45 11.20
C ILE A 102 6.36 1.67 9.89
N LEU A 103 5.47 1.92 8.93
CA LEU A 103 5.45 1.22 7.65
C LEU A 103 6.73 1.48 6.85
N GLU A 104 7.17 2.73 6.77
CA GLU A 104 8.40 3.12 6.06
C GLU A 104 9.66 2.57 6.74
N THR A 105 9.74 2.65 8.07
CA THR A 105 10.92 2.18 8.82
C THR A 105 11.08 0.65 8.75
N GLU A 106 9.97 -0.07 8.64
CA GLU A 106 9.97 -1.54 8.64
C GLU A 106 10.05 -2.16 7.23
N GLY A 107 10.44 -1.37 6.24
CA GLY A 107 10.77 -1.90 4.90
C GLY A 107 9.56 -2.14 4.00
N ALA A 108 8.50 -1.36 4.16
CA ALA A 108 7.48 -1.26 3.11
C ALA A 108 8.15 -0.79 1.81
N LEU A 109 7.90 -1.51 0.72
CA LEU A 109 8.37 -1.11 -0.61
C LEU A 109 7.64 0.14 -1.11
N GLU A 110 6.38 0.22 -0.75
CA GLU A 110 5.45 1.24 -1.22
C GLU A 110 4.44 1.50 -0.11
N VAL A 111 4.15 2.78 0.17
CA VAL A 111 3.11 3.22 1.08
C VAL A 111 2.23 4.22 0.33
N VAL A 112 0.94 3.89 0.20
CA VAL A 112 -0.06 4.69 -0.52
C VAL A 112 -1.10 5.18 0.47
N GLY A 113 -1.35 6.50 0.48
CA GLY A 113 -2.46 7.09 1.23
C GLY A 113 -3.65 7.34 0.33
N HIS A 114 -4.83 6.96 0.78
CA HIS A 114 -6.10 7.30 0.13
C HIS A 114 -7.04 7.96 1.14
N ASP A 115 -7.71 9.03 0.71
CA ASP A 115 -8.68 9.78 1.51
C ASP A 115 -8.16 10.33 2.85
N LEU A 116 -6.84 10.49 2.99
CA LEU A 116 -6.22 11.05 4.21
C LEU A 116 -6.72 12.46 4.51
N GLU A 117 -7.05 13.24 3.48
CA GLU A 117 -7.59 14.59 3.59
C GLU A 117 -9.04 14.60 4.11
N ASN A 118 -9.78 13.51 3.97
CA ASN A 118 -11.15 13.39 4.48
C ASN A 118 -11.20 13.11 6.00
N GLN A 119 -10.05 12.99 6.67
CA GLN A 119 -9.92 12.92 8.14
C GLN A 119 -10.12 14.29 8.83
N THR A 120 -10.39 15.35 8.06
CA THR A 120 -10.38 16.76 8.45
C THR A 120 -11.54 17.25 9.32
N PHE A 121 -12.23 16.37 10.04
CA PHE A 121 -13.03 16.81 11.19
C PHE A 121 -12.17 17.24 12.39
N GLU A 122 -10.85 17.04 12.34
CA GLU A 122 -9.88 17.56 13.32
C GLU A 122 -9.21 18.88 12.89
N HIS A 123 -9.85 19.70 12.05
CA HIS A 123 -9.37 21.02 11.67
C HIS A 123 -9.47 22.06 12.81
N ALA A 124 -8.58 21.93 13.79
CA ALA A 124 -8.03 23.08 14.50
C ALA A 124 -6.52 23.14 14.21
N ALA A 125 -6.17 23.95 13.21
CA ALA A 125 -4.82 24.46 12.92
C ALA A 125 -3.79 23.49 12.29
N SER A 126 -3.85 23.35 10.95
CA SER A 126 -2.68 23.56 10.08
C SER A 126 -3.08 23.46 8.62
N ARG A 127 -2.86 24.53 7.86
CA ARG A 127 -2.92 24.54 6.39
C ARG A 127 -1.61 23.96 5.86
N GLY A 128 -1.69 22.97 4.96
CA GLY A 128 -0.52 22.43 4.28
C GLY A 128 -0.89 21.36 3.28
N GLU A 129 -1.02 21.80 2.02
CA GLU A 129 -0.85 21.13 0.72
C GLU A 129 -0.63 19.60 0.70
N GLY A 130 -1.44 18.91 -0.12
CA GLY A 130 -1.37 17.47 -0.34
C GLY A 130 -0.04 17.00 -0.92
N TYR A 131 0.47 15.90 -0.36
CA TYR A 131 1.70 15.26 -0.80
C TYR A 131 1.44 13.81 -1.21
N TRP A 132 1.61 13.58 -2.52
CA TRP A 132 1.82 12.27 -3.11
C TRP A 132 3.30 11.93 -2.98
N VAL A 133 3.65 10.87 -2.26
CA VAL A 133 5.03 10.36 -2.26
C VAL A 133 5.05 8.97 -2.89
N ARG A 134 5.44 8.92 -4.17
CA ARG A 134 5.85 7.70 -4.87
C ARG A 134 7.34 7.47 -4.65
N HIS A 135 7.71 6.48 -3.86
CA HIS A 135 9.03 5.85 -3.98
C HIS A 135 8.88 4.60 -4.84
N PHE A 136 8.83 4.80 -6.16
CA PHE A 136 8.80 3.70 -7.12
C PHE A 136 10.22 3.15 -7.29
N MET A 137 10.64 2.25 -6.39
CA MET A 137 11.83 1.44 -6.65
C MET A 137 11.41 0.25 -7.50
N LEU A 138 11.52 0.41 -8.82
CA LEU A 138 11.59 -0.73 -9.72
C LEU A 138 12.80 -1.56 -9.32
N ASP A 139 12.58 -2.83 -8.97
CA ASP A 139 13.64 -3.83 -9.01
C ASP A 139 14.35 -3.73 -10.37
N ASN A 140 15.67 -3.84 -10.37
CA ASN A 140 16.54 -3.59 -11.51
C ASN A 140 16.92 -4.92 -12.21
N PRO A 141 16.09 -5.48 -13.11
CA PRO A 141 16.43 -6.71 -13.81
C PRO A 141 17.55 -6.52 -14.85
N THR A 142 17.95 -5.28 -15.17
CA THR A 142 18.89 -4.97 -16.26
C THR A 142 20.24 -4.41 -15.81
N GLY A 143 20.45 -4.12 -14.51
CA GLY A 143 21.72 -3.62 -13.99
C GLY A 143 22.10 -2.20 -14.43
N ALA A 144 21.17 -1.42 -15.00
CA ALA A 144 21.47 -0.08 -15.53
C ALA A 144 21.30 1.03 -14.47
N ASP A 145 22.28 1.93 -14.36
CA ASP A 145 22.31 3.04 -13.40
C ASP A 145 21.54 4.30 -13.85
N CYS A 146 20.94 4.29 -15.05
CA CYS A 146 20.15 5.41 -15.56
C CYS A 146 18.65 5.13 -15.53
N ILE A 147 17.88 6.04 -14.92
CA ILE A 147 16.41 5.96 -14.77
C ILE A 147 15.71 5.88 -16.14
N TYR A 148 16.22 6.58 -17.16
CA TYR A 148 15.63 6.57 -18.50
C TYR A 148 15.74 5.19 -19.18
N CYS A 149 16.86 4.50 -18.98
CA CYS A 149 17.07 3.15 -19.53
C CYS A 149 16.17 2.10 -18.87
N ARG A 150 15.72 2.34 -17.63
CA ARG A 150 14.79 1.47 -16.90
C ARG A 150 13.35 1.59 -17.42
N LEU A 151 12.96 2.76 -17.90
CA LEU A 151 11.60 3.03 -18.39
C LEU A 151 11.41 2.68 -19.88
N PHE A 152 12.47 2.74 -20.68
CA PHE A 152 12.41 2.50 -22.13
C PHE A 152 13.55 1.59 -22.61
N PRO A 153 13.52 0.27 -22.29
CA PRO A 153 14.64 -0.65 -22.57
C PRO A 153 14.94 -0.89 -24.05
N LEU A 154 14.10 -0.39 -24.97
CA LEU A 154 14.22 -0.58 -26.42
C LEU A 154 14.81 0.63 -27.17
N GLN A 155 15.17 1.72 -26.48
CA GLN A 155 15.81 2.88 -27.10
C GLN A 155 17.24 3.03 -26.58
N GLN A 156 18.22 2.77 -27.45
CA GLN A 156 19.63 3.03 -27.14
C GLN A 156 19.85 4.54 -27.05
N HIS A 157 20.28 4.99 -25.88
CA HIS A 157 20.65 6.37 -25.63
C HIS A 157 22.16 6.50 -25.86
N GLU A 158 22.58 7.26 -26.88
CA GLU A 158 23.98 7.68 -26.98
C GLU A 158 24.23 8.83 -25.99
N HIS A 159 25.42 8.83 -25.39
CA HIS A 159 25.82 9.66 -24.25
C HIS A 159 26.00 11.14 -24.58
#